data_AF-A0A1D8NC63-F1
#
_entry.id   AF-A0A1D8NC63-F1
#
_cell.length_a   1.000
_cell.length_b   1.000
_cell.length_c   1.000
_cell.angle_alpha   90.00
_cell.angle_beta   90.00
_cell.angle_gamma   90.00
#
_symmetry.space_group_name_H-M   'P 1'
#
loop_
_entity.id
_entity.type
_entity.pdbx_description
1 polymer ?
#
loop_
_entity_poly.entity_id
_entity_poly.type
_entity_poly.pdbx_seq_one_letter_code
_entity_poly.pdbx_strand_id
1 'polypeptide(L)'
;MAIPFEALLPYGIIFGLLTAGGGAMQVLHVYRNGGVRDRFAIDQWDSQMMERDLRLNGGQGRKQVDQATAPEAFKHNHVWKSERPLI
;
A
#
# COMPACT_ATOMS: atom_id res chain seq x y z
N MET A 1 44.17 -5.55 -23.97
CA MET A 1 44.02 -4.96 -22.62
C MET A 1 42.70 -5.42 -22.05
N ALA A 2 42.71 -6.17 -20.95
CA ALA A 2 41.50 -6.63 -20.30
C ALA A 2 40.70 -5.42 -19.77
N ILE A 3 39.38 -5.45 -19.90
CA ILE A 3 38.49 -4.38 -19.43
C ILE A 3 38.69 -4.23 -17.91
N PRO A 4 38.91 -3.00 -17.38
CA PRO A 4 39.12 -2.79 -15.95
C PRO A 4 37.78 -2.88 -15.20
N PHE A 5 37.38 -4.10 -14.83
CA PHE A 5 36.15 -4.39 -14.08
C PHE A 5 36.14 -3.75 -12.68
N GLU A 6 37.30 -3.36 -12.18
CA GLU A 6 37.50 -2.64 -10.92
C GLU A 6 36.75 -1.31 -10.91
N ALA A 7 36.58 -0.66 -12.07
CA ALA A 7 35.79 0.56 -12.21
C ALA A 7 34.27 0.30 -12.08
N LEU A 8 33.81 -0.94 -12.28
CA LEU A 8 32.39 -1.32 -12.16
C LEU A 8 32.00 -1.73 -10.74
N LEU A 9 32.96 -2.12 -9.90
CA LEU A 9 32.68 -2.53 -8.52
C LEU A 9 31.96 -1.43 -7.70
N PRO A 10 32.38 -0.15 -7.74
CA PRO A 10 31.67 0.92 -7.03
C PRO A 10 30.22 1.08 -7.53
N TYR A 11 30.02 1.02 -8.85
CA TYR A 11 28.67 1.11 -9.43
C TYR A 11 27.81 -0.10 -9.08
N GLY A 12 28.38 -1.30 -9.02
CA GLY A 12 27.71 -2.51 -8.57
C GLY A 12 27.25 -2.43 -7.12
N ILE A 13 28.07 -1.88 -6.23
CA ILE A 13 27.72 -1.65 -4.82
C ILE A 13 26.58 -0.62 -4.72
N ILE A 14 26.69 0.50 -5.43
CA ILE A 14 25.63 1.53 -5.44
C ILE A 14 24.31 0.94 -5.96
N PHE A 15 24.35 0.19 -7.06
CA PHE A 15 23.20 -0.48 -7.61
C PHE A 15 22.60 -1.50 -6.63
N GLY A 16 23.44 -2.28 -5.96
CA GLY A 16 23.02 -3.23 -4.94
C GLY A 16 22.31 -2.55 -3.76
N LEU A 17 22.84 -1.44 -3.28
CA LEU A 17 22.23 -0.70 -2.16
C LEU A 17 20.91 -0.02 -2.57
N LEU A 18 20.85 0.56 -3.77
CA LEU A 18 19.61 1.17 -4.29
C LEU A 18 18.50 0.13 -4.48
N THR A 19 18.83 -1.02 -5.08
CA THR A 19 17.86 -2.10 -5.30
C THR A 19 17.43 -2.75 -3.97
N ALA A 20 18.36 -2.98 -3.04
CA ALA A 20 18.04 -3.49 -1.71
C ALA A 20 17.14 -2.52 -0.93
N GLY A 21 17.44 -1.22 -0.93
CA GLY A 21 16.62 -0.20 -0.27
C GLY A 21 15.22 -0.09 -0.87
N GLY A 22 15.11 -0.03 -2.20
CA GLY A 22 13.82 0.02 -2.90
C GLY A 22 12.99 -1.25 -2.69
N GLY A 23 13.63 -2.42 -2.75
CA GLY A 23 12.99 -3.71 -2.49
C GLY A 23 12.49 -3.83 -1.05
N ALA A 24 13.29 -3.39 -0.07
CA ALA A 24 12.89 -3.38 1.33
C ALA A 24 11.64 -2.52 1.56
N MET A 25 11.59 -1.30 0.98
CA MET A 25 10.40 -0.45 1.07
C MET A 25 9.18 -1.13 0.45
N GLN A 26 9.31 -1.69 -0.76
CA GLN A 26 8.19 -2.38 -1.42
C GLN A 26 7.59 -3.49 -0.56
N VAL A 27 8.43 -4.29 0.11
CA VAL A 27 7.98 -5.38 1.00
C VAL A 27 7.26 -4.82 2.22
N LEU A 28 7.80 -3.78 2.86
CA LEU A 28 7.17 -3.16 4.03
C LEU A 28 5.79 -2.56 3.71
N HIS A 29 5.65 -1.89 2.57
CA HIS A 29 4.36 -1.33 2.12
C HIS A 29 3.32 -2.43 1.89
N VAL A 30 3.72 -3.52 1.22
CA VAL A 30 2.84 -4.66 1.00
C VAL A 30 2.45 -5.32 2.32
N TYR A 31 3.39 -5.51 3.24
CA TYR A 31 3.12 -6.09 4.56
C TYR A 31 2.13 -5.25 5.37
N ARG A 32 2.34 -3.92 5.43
CA ARG A 32 1.43 -2.99 6.13
C ARG A 32 0.02 -2.99 5.56
N ASN A 33 -0.12 -3.16 4.26
CA ASN A 33 -1.42 -3.21 3.58
C ASN A 33 -2.09 -4.60 3.64
N GLY A 34 -1.54 -5.54 4.41
CA GLY A 34 -2.08 -6.90 4.52
C GLY A 34 -1.77 -7.79 3.32
N GLY A 35 -0.83 -7.43 2.46
CA GLY A 35 -0.41 -8.21 1.28
C GLY A 35 -0.81 -7.60 -0.05
N VAL A 36 -1.41 -6.41 -0.07
CA VAL A 36 -1.78 -5.69 -1.30
C VAL A 36 -0.82 -4.51 -1.54
N ARG A 37 -0.51 -4.21 -2.80
CA ARG A 37 0.37 -3.08 -3.16
C ARG A 37 -0.35 -1.74 -2.94
N ASP A 38 0.43 -0.67 -2.74
CA ASP A 38 -0.11 0.69 -2.70
C ASP A 38 -0.71 1.07 -4.05
N ARG A 39 -1.81 1.83 -4.03
CA ARG A 39 -2.40 2.44 -5.23
C ARG A 39 -1.77 3.80 -5.46
N PHE A 40 -1.58 4.16 -6.72
CA PHE A 40 -1.07 5.45 -7.15
C PHE A 40 -2.16 6.21 -7.92
N ALA A 41 -2.01 7.54 -8.04
CA ALA A 41 -2.96 8.40 -8.73
C ALA A 41 -4.41 8.29 -8.20
N ILE A 42 -4.55 8.31 -6.88
CA ILE A 42 -5.85 8.23 -6.19
C ILE A 42 -6.61 9.54 -6.40
N ASP A 43 -7.78 9.46 -7.03
CA ASP A 43 -8.70 10.58 -7.18
C ASP A 43 -9.66 10.68 -5.98
N GLN A 44 -10.51 11.72 -5.95
CA GLN A 44 -11.42 11.91 -4.82
C GLN A 44 -12.45 10.78 -4.69
N TRP A 45 -12.83 10.15 -5.80
CA TRP A 45 -13.73 9.01 -5.79
C TRP A 45 -13.05 7.79 -5.16
N ASP A 46 -11.83 7.49 -5.58
CA ASP A 46 -11.03 6.38 -5.07
C ASP A 46 -10.76 6.54 -3.58
N SER A 47 -10.46 7.75 -3.10
CA SER A 47 -10.34 8.02 -1.66
C SER A 47 -11.61 7.65 -0.89
N GLN A 48 -12.79 8.04 -1.41
CA GLN A 48 -14.07 7.70 -0.78
C GLN A 48 -14.36 6.19 -0.81
N MET A 49 -14.03 5.52 -1.92
CA MET A 49 -14.21 4.08 -2.05
C MET A 49 -13.26 3.30 -1.13
N MET A 50 -12.01 3.75 -0.99
CA MET A 50 -11.03 3.15 -0.07
C MET A 50 -11.47 3.29 1.39
N GLU A 51 -12.01 4.44 1.78
CA GLU A 51 -12.53 4.64 3.14
C GLU A 51 -13.76 3.76 3.40
N ARG A 52 -14.68 3.67 2.44
CA ARG A 52 -15.82 2.74 2.50
C ARG A 52 -15.35 1.30 2.69
N ASP A 53 -14.44 0.84 1.84
CA ASP A 53 -13.94 -0.54 1.85
C ASP A 53 -13.19 -0.85 3.17
N LEU A 54 -12.41 0.10 3.70
CA LEU A 54 -11.74 -0.05 5.00
C LEU A 54 -12.75 -0.28 6.15
N ARG A 55 -13.88 0.44 6.13
CA ARG A 55 -14.95 0.30 7.13
C ARG A 55 -15.70 -1.03 6.98
N LEU A 56 -15.94 -1.47 5.73
CA LEU A 56 -16.57 -2.77 5.45
C LEU A 56 -15.67 -3.94 5.85
N ASN A 57 -14.35 -3.78 5.74
CA ASN A 57 -13.36 -4.80 6.07
C ASN A 57 -12.87 -4.75 7.54
N GLY A 58 -13.54 -3.99 8.41
CA GLY A 58 -13.19 -3.94 9.84
C GLY A 58 -11.76 -3.47 10.14
N GLY A 59 -11.16 -2.64 9.27
CA GLY A 59 -9.82 -2.09 9.47
C GLY A 59 -8.65 -3.01 9.09
N GLN A 60 -8.90 -4.15 8.44
CA GLN A 60 -7.87 -5.11 8.04
C GLN A 60 -7.16 -4.70 6.73
N GLY A 61 -6.44 -3.57 6.79
CA GLY A 61 -5.64 -3.04 5.67
C GLY A 61 -6.47 -2.60 4.46
N ARG A 62 -5.81 -2.40 3.31
CA ARG A 62 -6.42 -1.92 2.06
C ARG A 62 -7.05 -3.03 1.21
N LYS A 63 -7.51 -4.11 1.84
CA LYS A 63 -8.13 -5.25 1.15
C LYS A 63 -9.59 -4.97 0.84
N GLN A 64 -10.07 -5.61 -0.22
CA GLN A 64 -11.48 -5.66 -0.58
C GLN A 64 -12.11 -6.90 0.04
N VAL A 65 -13.41 -6.80 0.36
CA VAL A 65 -14.24 -7.90 0.86
C VAL A 65 -15.28 -8.21 -0.19
N ASP A 66 -15.47 -9.50 -0.49
CA ASP A 66 -16.42 -10.03 -1.48
C ASP A 66 -17.74 -10.53 -0.87
N GLN A 67 -17.90 -10.38 0.45
CA GLN A 67 -19.10 -10.82 1.17
C GLN A 67 -20.35 -10.06 0.70
N ALA A 68 -21.39 -10.80 0.33
CA ALA A 68 -22.66 -10.24 -0.14
C ALA A 68 -23.43 -9.47 0.93
N THR A 69 -23.24 -9.83 2.21
CA THR A 69 -23.89 -9.19 3.36
C THR A 69 -22.87 -8.36 4.12
N ALA A 70 -23.19 -7.08 4.36
CA ALA A 70 -22.32 -6.20 5.14
C ALA A 70 -22.24 -6.66 6.62
N PRO A 71 -21.08 -6.49 7.28
CA PRO A 71 -20.94 -6.82 8.70
C PRO A 71 -21.89 -6.01 9.58
N GLU A 72 -22.38 -6.61 10.67
CA GLU A 72 -23.34 -5.95 11.57
C GLU A 72 -22.79 -4.65 12.19
N ALA A 73 -21.48 -4.61 12.46
CA ALA A 73 -20.78 -3.41 12.94
C ALA A 73 -20.88 -2.22 11.95
N PHE A 74 -21.06 -2.47 10.66
CA PHE A 74 -21.23 -1.42 9.65
C PHE A 74 -22.59 -0.71 9.79
N LYS A 75 -23.64 -1.43 10.20
CA LYS A 75 -25.00 -0.88 10.38
C LYS A 75 -25.05 0.25 11.40
N HIS A 76 -24.19 0.19 12.41
CA HIS A 76 -24.08 1.18 13.46
C HIS A 76 -23.04 2.27 13.17
N ASN A 77 -22.32 2.22 12.04
CA ASN A 77 -21.34 3.23 11.66
C ASN A 77 -22.02 4.39 10.89
N HIS A 78 -22.72 5.26 11.61
CA HIS A 78 -23.55 6.35 11.06
C HIS A 78 -22.78 7.66 10.81
N VAL A 79 -21.46 7.66 10.92
CA VAL A 79 -20.61 8.85 10.88
C VAL A 79 -20.03 9.07 9.47
N TRP A 80 -20.90 9.24 8.47
CA TRP A 80 -20.48 9.49 7.08
C TRP A 80 -20.40 11.00 6.81
N LYS A 81 -19.20 11.50 6.49
CA LYS A 81 -18.80 12.90 6.17
C LYS A 81 -18.78 13.94 7.30
N SER A 82 -19.07 13.59 8.55
CA SER A 82 -18.90 14.52 9.68
C SER A 82 -17.46 14.62 10.20
N GLU A 83 -16.58 13.69 9.79
CA GLU A 83 -15.18 13.62 10.23
C GLU A 83 -14.22 13.90 9.06
N ARG A 84 -12.97 14.28 9.40
CA ARG A 84 -11.90 14.38 8.40
C ARG A 84 -11.60 12.98 7.84
N PRO A 85 -11.29 12.86 6.54
CA PRO A 85 -10.91 11.58 5.94
C PRO A 85 -9.76 10.96 6.73
N LEU A 86 -9.86 9.67 7.01
CA LEU A 86 -8.84 8.91 7.74
C LEU A 86 -7.57 8.62 6.92
N ILE A 87 -7.62 8.89 5.61
CA ILE A 87 -6.57 8.61 4.61
C ILE A 87 -6.25 9.88 3.85
#